data_AF-A0A969JTH3-F1
#
_entry.id   AF-A0A969JTH3-F1
#
_cell.length_a   1.000
_cell.length_b   1.000
_cell.length_c   1.000
_cell.angle_alpha   90.00
_cell.angle_beta   90.00
_cell.angle_gamma   90.00
#
_symmetry.space_group_name_H-M   'P 1'
#
loop_
_entity.id
_entity.type
_entity.pdbx_description
1 polymer ?
#
loop_
_entity_poly.entity_id
_entity_poly.type
_entity_poly.pdbx_seq_one_letter_code
_entity_poly.pdbx_strand_id
1 'polypeptide(L)' 'MTVNAYRFVVVAFLLVAGPSAGAACDDPPARRVNWLGCDKQNADLREVDLREAVLMRVNLSGADLSESRLSGADFGRAF' A
#
# COMPACT_ATOMS: atom_id res chain seq x y z
N MET A 1 7.35 20.52 -32.87
CA MET A 1 7.71 20.39 -31.45
C MET A 1 6.97 19.18 -30.91
N THR A 2 7.55 18.00 -31.06
CA THR A 2 6.96 16.71 -30.64
C THR A 2 7.50 16.35 -29.26
N VAL A 3 6.59 16.12 -28.32
CA VAL A 3 6.87 15.75 -26.93
C VAL A 3 7.61 14.41 -26.85
N ASN A 4 8.69 14.40 -26.07
CA ASN A 4 9.52 13.28 -25.61
C ASN A 4 9.32 13.22 -24.09
N ALA A 5 8.77 12.16 -23.51
CA ALA A 5 9.43 10.96 -22.97
C ALA A 5 8.24 10.16 -22.40
N TYR A 6 8.08 8.84 -22.52
CA TYR A 6 8.93 7.80 -21.96
C TYR A 6 8.81 6.57 -22.88
N ARG A 7 9.90 6.28 -23.59
CA ARG A 7 10.11 5.02 -24.33
C ARG A 7 10.77 4.02 -23.35
N PHE A 8 10.53 2.73 -23.58
CA PHE A 8 11.16 1.57 -22.91
C PHE A 8 10.63 1.34 -21.48
N VAL A 9 9.86 0.31 -21.15
CA VAL A 9 10.11 -1.12 -21.33
C VAL A 9 8.77 -1.88 -21.34
N VAL A 10 8.40 -2.50 -22.46
CA VAL A 10 7.45 -3.63 -22.45
C VAL A 10 8.26 -4.84 -22.86
N VAL A 11 8.81 -5.56 -21.88
CA VAL A 11 9.56 -6.81 -22.13
C VAL A 11 9.15 -7.86 -21.11
N ALA A 12 8.74 -9.01 -21.66
CA ALA A 12 8.68 -10.35 -21.07
C ALA A 12 7.52 -10.68 -20.11
N PHE A 13 6.56 -11.40 -20.69
CA PHE A 13 5.54 -12.21 -20.03
C PHE A 13 6.17 -13.48 -19.47
N LEU A 14 6.53 -13.53 -18.18
CA LEU A 14 6.74 -14.79 -17.44
C LEU A 14 6.25 -14.62 -16.00
N LEU A 15 5.26 -15.44 -15.65
CA LEU A 15 4.46 -15.43 -14.41
C LEU A 15 3.44 -14.30 -14.33
N VAL A 16 2.28 -14.49 -14.98
CA VAL A 16 1.05 -13.91 -14.44
C VAL A 16 0.84 -14.59 -13.10
N ALA A 17 1.42 -14.01 -12.04
CA ALA A 17 0.84 -14.15 -10.71
C ALA A 17 -0.59 -13.62 -10.87
N GLY A 18 -1.56 -14.54 -10.98
CA GLY A 18 -2.96 -14.16 -10.92
C GLY A 18 -3.16 -13.30 -9.66
N PRO A 19 -4.04 -12.28 -9.69
CA PRO A 19 -4.21 -11.37 -8.56
C PRO A 19 -4.47 -12.21 -7.32
N SER A 20 -3.46 -12.28 -6.44
CA SER A 20 -3.54 -13.08 -5.24
C SER A 20 -4.62 -12.45 -4.38
N ALA A 21 -5.77 -13.11 -4.33
CA ALA A 21 -6.84 -12.78 -3.41
C ALA A 21 -6.33 -13.00 -1.98
N GLY A 22 -5.70 -11.99 -1.41
CA GLY A 22 -5.08 -12.07 -0.09
C GLY A 22 -4.09 -10.93 0.11
N ALA A 23 -4.62 -9.79 0.56
CA ALA A 23 -3.91 -8.53 0.83
C ALA A 23 -3.38 -7.82 -0.42
N ALA A 24 -3.90 -6.62 -0.66
CA ALA A 24 -3.44 -5.78 -1.75
C ALA A 24 -2.20 -5.00 -1.29
N CYS A 25 -1.12 -5.71 -0.97
CA CYS A 25 0.09 -5.10 -0.43
C CYS A 25 0.72 -4.09 -1.40
N ASP A 26 0.44 -4.22 -2.70
CA ASP A 26 0.89 -3.28 -3.72
C ASP A 26 -0.09 -2.12 -3.98
N ASP A 27 -1.28 -2.14 -3.36
CA ASP A 27 -2.23 -1.03 -3.49
C ASP A 27 -1.64 0.24 -2.88
N PRO A 28 -1.85 1.40 -3.52
CA PRO A 28 -1.44 2.68 -2.96
C PRO A 28 -2.22 2.97 -1.66
N PRO A 29 -1.65 3.81 -0.79
CA PRO A 29 -2.34 4.29 0.41
C PRO A 29 -3.68 4.95 0.05
N ALA A 30 -4.78 4.41 0.59
CA ALA A 30 -6.11 4.93 0.35
C ALA A 30 -7.09 4.54 1.47
N ARG A 31 -8.24 5.23 1.49
CA ARG A 31 -9.36 4.89 2.37
C ARG A 31 -9.80 3.44 2.09
N ARG A 32 -10.09 2.67 3.14
CA ARG A 32 -10.55 1.27 3.06
C ARG A 32 -9.57 0.31 2.40
N VAL A 33 -8.30 0.69 2.25
CA VAL A 33 -7.26 -0.20 1.73
C VAL A 33 -7.14 -1.44 2.62
N ASN A 34 -6.88 -2.60 2.00
CA ASN A 34 -6.69 -3.85 2.72
C ASN A 34 -5.25 -4.32 2.60
N TRP A 35 -4.48 -4.03 3.66
CA TRP A 35 -3.08 -4.44 3.80
C TRP A 35 -2.93 -5.60 4.80
N LEU A 36 -3.97 -6.39 5.08
CA LEU A 36 -3.92 -7.49 6.06
C LEU A 36 -2.63 -8.34 5.96
N GLY A 37 -1.75 -8.26 6.96
CA GLY A 37 -0.50 -9.02 7.00
C GLY A 37 0.62 -8.54 6.07
N CYS A 38 0.51 -7.36 5.47
CA CYS A 38 1.55 -6.78 4.62
C CYS A 38 2.73 -6.25 5.44
N ASP A 39 3.87 -6.11 4.78
CA ASP A 39 5.02 -5.37 5.30
C ASP A 39 5.00 -3.93 4.77
N LYS A 40 4.91 -2.96 5.69
CA LYS A 40 4.92 -1.51 5.46
C LYS A 40 5.94 -0.82 6.36
N GLN A 41 7.02 -1.52 6.70
CA GLN A 41 8.11 -0.95 7.50
C GLN A 41 8.67 0.32 6.85
N ASN A 42 8.94 1.34 7.68
CA ASN A 42 9.51 2.62 7.28
C ASN A 42 8.74 3.35 6.16
N ALA A 43 7.45 3.03 5.95
CA ALA A 43 6.63 3.70 4.95
C ALA A 43 6.36 5.16 5.34
N ASP A 44 6.49 6.08 4.40
CA ASP A 44 6.00 7.45 4.54
C ASP A 44 4.49 7.46 4.28
N LEU A 45 3.70 7.54 5.34
CA LEU A 45 2.24 7.57 5.32
C LEU A 45 1.70 8.88 5.90
N ARG A 46 2.51 9.94 5.84
CA ARG A 46 2.13 11.27 6.35
C ARG A 46 0.96 11.85 5.60
N GLU A 47 0.03 12.48 6.33
CA GLU A 47 -1.14 13.16 5.77
C GLU A 47 -2.07 12.26 4.92
N VAL A 48 -1.88 10.94 4.95
CA VAL A 48 -2.65 9.99 4.14
C VAL A 48 -4.05 9.77 4.74
N ASP A 49 -5.08 9.67 3.89
CA ASP A 49 -6.40 9.17 4.29
C ASP A 49 -6.45 7.63 4.28
N LEU A 50 -6.28 7.03 5.46
CA LEU A 50 -6.36 5.58 5.72
C LEU A 50 -7.62 5.22 6.53
N ARG A 51 -8.67 6.06 6.51
CA ARG A 51 -9.91 5.76 7.24
C ARG A 51 -10.49 4.43 6.80
N GLU A 52 -11.01 3.68 7.76
CA GLU A 52 -11.63 2.36 7.54
C GLU A 52 -10.69 1.32 6.89
N ALA A 53 -9.37 1.54 6.88
CA ALA A 53 -8.40 0.58 6.33
C ALA A 53 -8.28 -0.69 7.19
N VAL A 54 -7.97 -1.82 6.56
CA VAL A 54 -7.64 -3.07 7.24
C VAL A 54 -6.12 -3.19 7.33
N LEU A 55 -5.58 -2.85 8.50
CA LEU A 55 -4.15 -2.86 8.82
C LEU A 55 -3.78 -3.97 9.83
N MET A 56 -4.66 -4.95 9.98
CA MET A 56 -4.45 -6.08 10.89
C MET A 56 -3.18 -6.84 10.50
N ARG A 57 -2.33 -7.17 11.50
CA ARG A 57 -1.05 -7.86 11.29
C ARG A 57 -0.08 -7.16 10.32
N VAL A 58 -0.30 -5.90 9.97
CA VAL A 58 0.67 -5.14 9.16
C VAL A 58 1.89 -4.86 10.01
N ASN A 59 3.07 -5.02 9.43
CA ASN A 59 4.30 -4.50 10.02
C ASN A 59 4.43 -3.01 9.62
N LEU A 60 4.19 -2.11 10.57
CA LEU A 60 4.31 -0.65 10.45
C LEU A 60 5.57 -0.14 11.18
N SER A 61 6.52 -1.01 11.53
CA SER A 61 7.72 -0.60 12.26
C SER A 61 8.46 0.51 11.52
N GLY A 62 8.66 1.65 12.19
CA GLY A 62 9.31 2.83 11.61
C GLY A 62 8.48 3.62 10.59
N ALA A 63 7.24 3.23 10.30
CA ALA A 63 6.37 3.99 9.41
C ALA A 63 6.00 5.35 10.02
N ASP A 64 6.01 6.40 9.20
CA ASP A 64 5.58 7.73 9.62
C ASP A 64 4.09 7.92 9.31
N LEU A 65 3.26 7.90 10.34
CA LEU A 65 1.80 8.10 10.27
C LEU A 65 1.39 9.52 10.69
N SER A 66 2.33 10.46 10.77
CA SER A 66 2.06 11.84 11.19
C SER A 66 0.96 12.46 10.32
N GLU A 67 -0.04 13.06 10.97
CA GLU A 67 -1.20 13.69 10.31
C GLU A 67 -2.08 12.75 9.45
N SER A 68 -1.85 11.43 9.48
CA SER A 68 -2.69 10.47 8.78
C SER A 68 -4.10 10.39 9.39
N ARG A 69 -5.11 10.20 8.53
CA ARG A 69 -6.51 10.03 8.96
C ARG A 69 -6.79 8.55 9.13
N LEU A 70 -6.90 8.09 10.38
CA LEU A 70 -7.04 6.67 10.73
C LEU A 70 -8.39 6.31 11.36
N SER A 71 -9.37 7.22 11.34
CA SER A 71 -10.69 6.96 11.91
C SER A 71 -11.30 5.67 11.33
N GLY A 72 -11.58 4.69 12.20
CA GLY A 72 -12.17 3.41 11.83
C GLY A 72 -11.21 2.39 11.22
N ALA A 73 -9.90 2.67 11.12
CA ALA A 73 -8.93 1.68 10.66
C ALA A 73 -8.76 0.54 11.70
N ASP A 74 -8.63 -0.69 11.22
CA ASP A 74 -8.43 -1.89 12.05
C ASP A 74 -6.94 -2.24 12.13
N PHE A 75 -6.34 -2.05 13.31
CA PHE A 75 -4.94 -2.35 13.61
C PHE A 75 -4.74 -3.68 14.34
N GLY A 76 -5.70 -4.61 14.29
CA GLY A 76 -5.64 -5.87 15.03
C GLY A 76 -4.31 -6.58 14.86
N ARG A 77 -3.47 -6.57 15.91
CA ARG A 77 -2.12 -7.14 15.93
C ARG A 77 -1.15 -6.52 14.90
N ALA A 78 -1.29 -5.25 14.54
CA ALA A 78 -0.22 -4.54 13.83
C ALA A 78 1.02 -4.41 14.74
N PHE A 79 2.23 -4.41 14.15
CA PHE A 79 3.50 -4.37 14.88
C PHE A 79 4.45 -3.33 14.31
#